data_AF-A0A376UI42-F1
#
_entry.id   AF-A0A376UI42-F1
#
_cell.length_a   1.000
_cell.length_b   1.000
_cell.length_c   1.000
_cell.angle_alpha   90.00
_cell.angle_beta   90.00
_cell.angle_gamma   90.00
#
_symmetry.space_group_name_H-M   'P 1'
#
loop_
_entity.id
_entity.type
_entity.pdbx_description
1 polymer ?
#
loop_
_entity_poly.entity_id
_entity_poly.type
_entity_poly.pdbx_seq_one_letter_code
_entity_poly.pdbx_strand_id
1 'polypeptide(L)'
;MIYQAGFTDRQLKPQEAQHLLDYRCGVTKLVDRPTVQANEVSKQELHAGGRKLIEKIEDYQPQALAILGKQAYEQGFSQRGAQWGKQTLTIGSTQIWVLPNPSGLSRVSLEKLVEAYRELDQALVVRGR
;
A
#
# COMPACT_ATOMS: atom_id res chain seq x y z
N MET A 1 6.51 12.10 -0.71
CA MET A 1 5.13 11.88 -0.23
C MET A 1 5.12 11.19 1.13
N ILE A 2 5.61 9.94 1.31
CA ILE A 2 5.58 9.28 2.64
C ILE A 2 6.27 10.08 3.77
N TYR A 3 7.37 10.77 3.45
CA TYR A 3 8.00 11.76 4.33
C TYR A 3 7.03 12.88 4.74
N GLN A 4 6.36 13.51 3.76
CA GLN A 4 5.41 14.59 4.03
C GLN A 4 4.12 14.08 4.71
N ALA A 5 3.81 12.78 4.60
CA ALA A 5 2.66 12.16 5.24
C ALA A 5 2.91 11.79 6.71
N GLY A 6 4.16 11.66 7.15
CA GLY A 6 4.53 11.39 8.55
C GLY A 6 5.27 10.08 8.79
N PHE A 7 5.31 9.17 7.80
CA PHE A 7 5.92 7.83 7.98
C PHE A 7 7.43 7.85 8.19
N THR A 8 8.12 8.89 7.72
CA THR A 8 9.57 9.05 7.89
C THR A 8 9.88 10.48 8.33
N ASP A 9 10.93 10.68 9.12
CA ASP A 9 11.36 12.01 9.62
C ASP A 9 12.14 12.83 8.57
N ARG A 10 12.57 12.18 7.49
CA ARG A 10 13.27 12.77 6.34
C ARG A 10 12.89 12.10 5.03
N GLN A 11 13.24 12.72 3.91
CA GLN A 11 13.05 12.13 2.59
C GLN A 11 14.18 11.14 2.27
N LEU A 12 13.84 9.85 2.25
CA LEU A 12 14.76 8.77 1.86
C LEU A 12 14.94 8.71 0.33
N LYS A 13 16.15 8.37 -0.12
CA LYS A 13 16.45 7.99 -1.50
C LYS A 13 16.09 6.52 -1.75
N PRO A 14 15.87 6.08 -3.01
CA PRO A 14 15.56 4.68 -3.30
C PRO A 14 16.60 3.67 -2.81
N GLN A 15 17.88 4.04 -2.80
CA GLN A 15 18.96 3.17 -2.30
C GLN A 15 18.89 2.96 -0.77
N GLU A 16 18.18 3.84 -0.06
CA GLU A 16 17.98 3.78 1.39
C GLU A 16 16.72 2.97 1.76
N ALA A 17 16.10 2.24 0.83
CA ALA A 17 14.84 1.54 1.05
C ALA A 17 14.87 0.57 2.25
N GLN A 18 16.03 -0.01 2.58
CA GLN A 18 16.17 -0.86 3.77
C GLN A 18 15.94 -0.10 5.08
N HIS A 19 16.27 1.20 5.13
CA HIS A 19 16.03 2.04 6.31
C HIS A 19 14.55 2.29 6.59
N LEU A 20 13.63 1.94 5.68
CA LEU A 20 12.19 1.98 6.00
C LEU A 20 11.83 1.10 7.20
N LEU A 21 12.59 0.01 7.43
CA LEU A 21 12.39 -0.85 8.58
C LEU A 21 12.68 -0.13 9.90
N ASP A 22 13.60 0.84 9.91
CA ASP A 22 13.90 1.68 11.08
C ASP A 22 12.68 2.51 11.49
N TYR A 23 11.83 2.87 10.52
CA TYR A 23 10.54 3.55 10.71
C TYR A 23 9.36 2.57 10.84
N ARG A 24 9.63 1.27 11.04
CA ARG A 24 8.62 0.20 11.11
C ARG A 24 7.71 0.13 9.88
N CYS A 25 8.24 0.54 8.73
CA CYS A 25 7.56 0.50 7.44
C CYS A 25 8.18 -0.58 6.54
N GLY A 26 7.34 -1.28 5.79
CA GLY A 26 7.76 -2.29 4.81
C GLY A 26 7.24 -1.98 3.41
N VAL A 27 7.90 -2.54 2.39
CA VAL A 27 7.47 -2.43 0.99
C VAL A 27 7.45 -3.83 0.36
N THR A 28 6.39 -4.11 -0.39
CA THR A 28 6.24 -5.33 -1.16
C THR A 28 5.49 -5.02 -2.47
N LYS A 29 5.44 -5.99 -3.37
CA LYS A 29 4.75 -5.89 -4.66
C LYS A 29 3.80 -7.06 -4.85
N LEU A 30 2.68 -6.79 -5.54
CA LEU A 30 1.68 -7.81 -5.86
C LEU A 30 2.17 -8.74 -6.97
N VAL A 31 2.90 -8.21 -7.95
CA VAL A 31 3.41 -8.96 -9.10
C VAL A 31 4.91 -8.73 -9.25
N ASP A 32 5.68 -9.81 -9.38
CA ASP A 32 7.14 -9.75 -9.44
C ASP A 32 7.67 -9.27 -10.78
N ARG A 33 6.96 -9.60 -11.87
CA ARG A 33 7.32 -9.29 -13.25
C ARG A 33 7.39 -7.77 -13.46
N PRO A 34 8.54 -7.23 -13.91
CA PRO A 34 8.64 -5.83 -14.28
C PRO A 34 7.74 -5.50 -15.47
N THR A 35 7.05 -4.35 -15.40
CA THR A 35 6.27 -3.78 -16.51
C THR A 35 6.52 -2.28 -16.61
N VAL A 36 6.33 -1.70 -17.79
CA VAL A 36 6.47 -0.24 -17.97
C VAL A 36 5.26 0.47 -17.35
N GLN A 37 4.07 -0.11 -17.52
CA GLN A 37 2.83 0.40 -16.96
C GLN A 37 2.11 -0.66 -16.12
N ALA A 38 1.32 -0.19 -15.14
CA ALA A 38 0.55 -1.08 -14.26
C ALA A 38 -0.59 -1.82 -14.98
N ASN A 39 -1.09 -1.29 -16.11
CA ASN A 39 -2.14 -1.90 -16.93
C ASN A 39 -1.64 -3.08 -17.78
N GLU A 40 -0.32 -3.29 -17.89
CA GLU A 40 0.29 -4.46 -18.55
C GLU A 40 0.22 -5.72 -17.67
N VAL A 41 -0.18 -5.58 -16.42
CA VAL A 41 -0.35 -6.70 -15.49
C VAL A 41 -1.75 -7.27 -15.64
N SER A 42 -1.84 -8.55 -15.96
CA SER A 42 -3.12 -9.23 -16.14
C SER A 42 -3.88 -9.39 -14.82
N LYS A 43 -5.20 -9.52 -14.90
CA LYS A 43 -6.05 -9.82 -13.73
C LYS A 43 -5.65 -11.10 -13.03
N GLN A 44 -5.22 -12.11 -13.80
CA GLN A 44 -4.78 -13.40 -13.28
C GLN A 44 -3.48 -13.27 -12.48
N GLU A 45 -2.52 -12.47 -12.96
CA GLU A 45 -1.29 -12.15 -12.23
C GLU A 45 -1.61 -11.41 -10.92
N LEU A 46 -2.51 -10.41 -10.95
CA LEU A 46 -2.92 -9.68 -9.74
C LEU A 46 -3.58 -10.61 -8.72
N HIS A 47 -4.50 -11.47 -9.16
CA HIS A 47 -5.18 -12.43 -8.28
C HIS A 47 -4.21 -13.47 -7.69
N ALA A 48 -3.29 -14.00 -8.49
CA ALA A 48 -2.25 -14.90 -7.99
C ALA A 48 -1.30 -14.19 -7.00
N GLY A 49 -0.94 -12.95 -7.29
CA GLY A 49 -0.17 -12.08 -6.42
C GLY A 49 -0.85 -11.78 -5.09
N GLY A 50 -2.16 -11.57 -5.10
CA GLY A 50 -2.98 -11.36 -3.91
C GLY A 50 -2.90 -12.52 -2.91
N ARG A 51 -2.95 -13.77 -3.40
CA ARG A 51 -2.79 -14.95 -2.52
C ARG A 51 -1.44 -14.98 -1.82
N LYS A 52 -0.34 -14.77 -2.56
CA LYS A 52 1.01 -14.68 -1.99
C LYS A 52 1.17 -13.50 -1.03
N LEU A 53 0.47 -12.39 -1.31
CA LEU A 53 0.49 -11.23 -0.43
C LEU A 53 -0.22 -11.54 0.89
N ILE A 54 -1.34 -12.26 0.87
CA ILE A 54 -2.04 -12.71 2.09
C ILE A 54 -1.10 -13.54 2.95
N GLU A 55 -0.43 -14.55 2.37
CA GLU A 55 0.53 -15.40 3.09
C GLU A 55 1.64 -14.57 3.78
N LYS A 56 2.21 -13.58 3.07
CA LYS A 56 3.20 -12.67 3.66
C LYS A 56 2.62 -11.86 4.83
N ILE A 57 1.38 -11.40 4.73
CA ILE A 57 0.78 -10.57 5.76
C ILE A 57 0.40 -11.39 6.99
N GLU A 58 0.02 -12.66 6.82
CA GLU A 58 -0.18 -13.61 7.91
C GLU A 58 1.14 -13.94 8.64
N ASP A 59 2.27 -13.95 7.92
CA ASP A 59 3.61 -14.16 8.48
C ASP A 59 4.12 -12.93 9.27
N TYR A 60 4.13 -11.75 8.63
CA TYR A 60 4.70 -10.54 9.24
C TYR A 60 3.76 -9.75 10.15
N GLN A 61 2.44 -9.95 10.02
CA GLN A 61 1.39 -9.34 10.86
C GLN A 61 1.53 -7.83 11.11
N PRO A 62 1.70 -7.00 10.06
CA PRO A 62 1.77 -5.55 10.24
C PRO A 62 0.45 -4.98 10.77
N GLN A 63 0.48 -3.77 11.34
CA GLN A 63 -0.76 -3.13 11.79
C GLN A 63 -1.72 -2.81 10.63
N ALA A 64 -1.16 -2.47 9.47
CA ALA A 64 -1.92 -2.26 8.25
C ALA A 64 -1.15 -2.66 6.99
N LEU A 65 -1.90 -3.09 5.98
CA LEU A 65 -1.48 -3.26 4.60
C LEU A 65 -2.06 -2.12 3.76
N ALA A 66 -1.21 -1.32 3.13
CA ALA A 66 -1.61 -0.30 2.17
C ALA A 66 -1.44 -0.77 0.72
N ILE A 67 -2.53 -0.89 -0.03
CA ILE A 67 -2.54 -1.28 -1.44
C ILE A 67 -2.63 -0.03 -2.30
N LEU A 68 -1.65 0.14 -3.18
CA LEU A 68 -1.49 1.35 -3.98
C LEU A 68 -2.26 1.27 -5.29
N GLY A 69 -3.56 1.54 -5.22
CA GLY A 69 -4.48 1.63 -6.35
C GLY A 69 -5.70 0.72 -6.21
N LYS A 70 -6.89 1.27 -6.50
CA LYS A 70 -8.18 0.55 -6.44
C LYS A 70 -8.19 -0.73 -7.25
N GLN A 71 -7.75 -0.68 -8.51
CA GLN A 71 -7.75 -1.85 -9.38
C GLN A 71 -6.84 -2.97 -8.85
N ALA A 72 -5.69 -2.65 -8.27
CA ALA A 72 -4.80 -3.65 -7.68
C ALA A 72 -5.48 -4.37 -6.50
N TYR A 73 -6.18 -3.62 -5.65
CA TYR A 73 -6.97 -4.19 -4.56
C TYR A 73 -8.14 -5.05 -5.08
N GLU A 74 -8.97 -4.50 -5.97
CA GLU A 74 -10.15 -5.20 -6.49
C GLU A 74 -9.78 -6.50 -7.19
N GLN A 75 -8.71 -6.51 -8.00
CA GLN A 75 -8.26 -7.72 -8.69
C GLN A 75 -7.50 -8.69 -7.77
N GLY A 76 -6.66 -8.17 -6.86
CA GLY A 76 -5.87 -8.99 -5.94
C GLY A 76 -6.70 -9.67 -4.85
N PHE A 77 -7.76 -9.01 -4.40
CA PHE A 77 -8.62 -9.45 -3.28
C PHE A 77 -10.04 -9.83 -3.72
N SER A 78 -10.29 -9.91 -5.02
CA SER A 78 -11.59 -10.26 -5.61
C SER A 78 -12.75 -9.40 -5.08
N GLN A 79 -12.48 -8.10 -4.89
CA GLN A 79 -13.46 -7.10 -4.44
C GLN A 79 -14.02 -6.31 -5.61
N ARG A 80 -15.17 -5.64 -5.39
CA ARG A 80 -15.80 -4.77 -6.39
C ARG A 80 -16.26 -3.46 -5.75
N GLY A 81 -16.10 -2.35 -6.47
CA GLY A 81 -16.61 -1.05 -6.03
C GLY A 81 -15.87 -0.50 -4.82
N ALA A 82 -14.58 -0.82 -4.70
CA ALA A 82 -13.78 -0.43 -3.55
C ALA A 82 -13.69 1.10 -3.43
N GLN A 83 -13.81 1.59 -2.19
CA GLN A 83 -13.62 3.00 -1.86
C GLN A 83 -12.17 3.28 -1.49
N TRP A 84 -11.75 4.54 -1.58
CA TRP A 84 -10.43 4.95 -1.08
C TRP A 84 -10.42 4.90 0.44
N GLY A 85 -9.24 4.70 1.03
CA GLY A 85 -9.05 4.66 2.48
C GLY A 85 -9.24 3.27 3.07
N LYS A 86 -9.65 3.23 4.35
CA LYS A 86 -9.78 2.00 5.13
C LYS A 86 -10.88 1.08 4.59
N GLN A 87 -10.56 -0.22 4.51
CA GLN A 87 -11.51 -1.25 4.10
C GLN A 87 -12.08 -1.98 5.32
N THR A 88 -13.23 -2.62 5.13
CA THR A 88 -13.81 -3.56 6.12
C THR A 88 -13.08 -4.90 6.12
N LEU A 89 -12.48 -5.28 4.99
CA LEU A 89 -11.66 -6.49 4.86
C LEU A 89 -10.37 -6.36 5.68
N THR A 90 -10.00 -7.46 6.34
CA THR A 90 -8.80 -7.59 7.17
C THR A 90 -8.08 -8.89 6.84
N ILE A 91 -6.80 -8.98 7.22
CA ILE A 91 -6.02 -10.23 7.19
C ILE A 91 -5.54 -10.47 8.62
N GLY A 92 -6.24 -11.35 9.36
CA GLY A 92 -6.07 -11.46 10.81
C GLY A 92 -6.33 -10.12 11.51
N SER A 93 -5.36 -9.64 12.29
CA SER A 93 -5.41 -8.30 12.92
C SER A 93 -4.99 -7.15 11.99
N THR A 94 -4.48 -7.44 10.80
CA THR A 94 -3.98 -6.45 9.84
C THR A 94 -5.15 -5.75 9.16
N GLN A 95 -5.21 -4.42 9.26
CA GLN A 95 -6.18 -3.61 8.51
C GLN A 95 -5.76 -3.43 7.07
N ILE A 96 -6.70 -3.43 6.13
CA ILE A 96 -6.41 -3.13 4.72
C ILE A 96 -6.81 -1.69 4.39
N TRP A 97 -5.94 -1.00 3.68
CA TRP A 97 -6.15 0.35 3.16
C TRP A 97 -5.93 0.39 1.65
N VAL A 98 -6.73 1.17 0.95
CA VAL A 98 -6.57 1.43 -0.49
C VAL A 98 -6.16 2.88 -0.67
N LEU A 99 -4.93 3.09 -1.12
CA LEU A 99 -4.33 4.42 -1.29
C LEU A 99 -4.06 4.73 -2.76
N PRO A 100 -4.09 6.00 -3.17
CA PRO A 100 -3.72 6.40 -4.53
C PRO A 100 -2.26 6.03 -4.86
N ASN A 101 -2.06 5.56 -6.09
CA ASN A 101 -0.73 5.15 -6.59
C ASN A 101 0.15 6.40 -6.82
N PRO A 102 1.37 6.48 -6.25
CA PRO A 102 2.26 7.62 -6.37
C PRO A 102 3.04 7.68 -7.70
N SER A 103 2.82 6.73 -8.63
CA SER A 103 3.44 6.77 -9.96
C SER A 103 3.19 8.10 -10.68
N GLY A 104 4.19 8.62 -11.39
CA GLY A 104 4.07 9.85 -12.19
C GLY A 104 3.08 9.76 -13.36
N LEU A 105 2.60 8.56 -13.69
CA LEU A 105 1.50 8.35 -14.63
C LEU A 105 0.11 8.63 -14.01
N SER A 106 0.03 8.69 -12.68
CA SER A 106 -1.17 9.07 -11.95
C SER A 106 -1.46 10.56 -12.13
N ARG A 107 -2.73 10.91 -12.33
CA ARG A 107 -3.18 12.32 -12.40
C ARG A 107 -3.48 12.92 -11.02
N VAL A 108 -3.23 12.17 -9.94
CA VAL A 108 -3.49 12.63 -8.57
C VAL A 108 -2.39 13.61 -8.16
N SER A 109 -2.77 14.77 -7.63
CA SER A 109 -1.80 15.76 -7.15
C SER A 109 -1.02 15.25 -5.95
N LEU A 110 0.21 15.77 -5.77
CA LEU A 110 1.03 15.44 -4.60
C LEU A 110 0.30 15.73 -3.28
N GLU A 111 -0.43 16.83 -3.20
CA GLU A 111 -1.26 17.21 -2.05
C GLU A 111 -2.26 16.12 -1.69
N LYS A 112 -3.07 15.66 -2.66
CA LYS A 112 -4.04 14.58 -2.45
C LYS A 112 -3.39 13.25 -2.09
N LEU A 113 -2.21 12.97 -2.66
CA LEU A 113 -1.43 11.80 -2.27
C LEU A 113 -0.99 11.92 -0.80
N VAL A 114 -0.46 13.07 -0.38
CA VAL A 114 -0.03 13.28 1.01
C VAL A 114 -1.21 13.18 1.98
N GLU A 115 -2.37 13.77 1.66
CA GLU A 115 -3.58 13.68 2.49
C GLU A 115 -4.01 12.24 2.72
N ALA A 116 -4.14 11.45 1.64
CA ALA A 116 -4.59 10.06 1.74
C ALA A 116 -3.64 9.17 2.57
N TYR A 117 -2.32 9.41 2.47
CA TYR A 117 -1.33 8.65 3.23
C TYR A 117 -1.23 9.14 4.68
N ARG A 118 -1.42 10.43 4.92
CA ARG A 118 -1.44 11.00 6.28
C ARG A 118 -2.63 10.48 7.09
N GLU A 119 -3.78 10.30 6.45
CA GLU A 119 -4.95 9.68 7.10
C GLU A 119 -4.60 8.29 7.67
N LEU A 120 -3.87 7.47 6.90
CA LEU A 120 -3.38 6.18 7.37
C LEU A 120 -2.39 6.34 8.53
N ASP A 121 -1.39 7.20 8.41
CA ASP A 121 -0.37 7.43 9.46
C ASP A 121 -1.04 7.79 10.79
N GLN A 122 -1.94 8.78 10.77
CA GLN A 122 -2.68 9.23 11.95
C GLN A 122 -3.57 8.12 12.53
N ALA A 123 -4.25 7.34 11.69
CA ALA A 123 -5.10 6.24 12.13
C ALA A 123 -4.32 5.12 12.85
N LEU A 124 -3.03 4.93 12.53
CA LEU A 124 -2.15 3.97 13.18
C LEU A 124 -1.55 4.53 14.48
N VAL A 125 -1.15 5.80 14.51
CA VAL A 125 -0.60 6.45 15.71
C VAL A 125 -1.58 6.42 16.88
N VAL A 126 -2.88 6.60 16.62
CA VAL A 126 -3.93 6.57 17.65
C VAL A 126 -4.07 5.19 18.31
N ARG A 127 -3.57 4.11 17.68
CA ARG A 127 -3.64 2.74 18.23
C ARG A 127 -2.37 2.29 18.94
N GLY A 128 -1.28 3.04 18.82
CA GLY A 128 0.05 2.69 19.35
C GLY A 128 0.42 3.37 20.67
N ARG A 129 -0.53 4.00 21.36
CA ARG A 129 -0.37 4.57 22.71
C ARG A 129 -1.29 3.90 23.71
#